data_AF-A0A7G2LX72-F1
#
_entry.id   AF-A0A7G2LX72-F1
#
_cell.length_a   1.000
_cell.length_b   1.000
_cell.length_c   1.000
_cell.angle_alpha   90.00
_cell.angle_beta   90.00
_cell.angle_gamma   90.00
#
_symmetry.space_group_name_H-M   'P 1'
#
loop_
_entity.id
_entity.type
_entity.pdbx_description
1 polymer ?
#
loop_
_entity_poly.entity_id
_entity_poly.type
_entity_poly.pdbx_seq_one_letter_code
_entity_poly.pdbx_strand_id
1 'polypeptide(L)'
;MTFTKTFIATALATAVGTGAFAQETKVIGVSIPAATHGWAGGMNYHAKETVERLEEVYPDLDFVLATASDPGKQVNDIEDMVATRNIDALVVLPFESDPLTPR
;
A
#
# COMPACT_ATOMS: atom_id res chain seq x y z
N MET A 1 41.77 33.87 14.87
CA MET A 1 41.50 32.42 15.00
C MET A 1 40.17 32.08 15.68
N THR A 2 39.44 33.04 16.26
CA THR A 2 38.18 32.79 16.98
C THR A 2 36.95 32.69 16.05
N PHE A 3 36.92 33.48 14.97
CA PHE A 3 35.80 33.50 14.01
C PHE A 3 35.65 32.21 13.19
N THR A 4 36.77 31.53 12.90
CA THR A 4 36.77 30.27 12.14
C THR A 4 36.17 29.11 12.94
N LYS A 5 36.31 29.13 14.28
CA LYS A 5 35.73 28.09 15.15
C LYS A 5 34.21 28.19 15.25
N THR A 6 33.65 29.41 15.21
CA THR A 6 32.20 29.63 15.29
C THR A 6 31.47 29.20 14.00
N PHE A 7 32.08 29.39 12.83
CA PHE A 7 31.50 28.94 11.55
C PHE A 7 31.45 27.41 11.40
N ILE A 8 32.44 26.69 11.92
CA ILE A 8 32.49 25.22 11.86
C ILE A 8 31.45 24.60 12.81
N ALA A 9 31.20 25.22 13.97
CA ALA A 9 30.19 24.74 14.91
C ALA A 9 28.76 24.85 14.37
N THR A 10 28.44 25.91 13.62
CA THR A 10 27.12 26.09 13.00
C THR A 10 26.91 25.16 11.80
N ALA A 11 27.94 24.85 11.03
CA ALA A 11 27.87 23.93 9.89
C ALA A 11 27.71 22.46 10.31
N LEU A 12 28.18 22.09 11.51
CA LEU A 12 28.01 20.73 12.04
C LEU A 12 26.62 20.52 12.66
N ALA A 13 25.97 21.58 13.16
CA ALA A 13 24.62 21.51 13.72
C ALA A 13 23.53 21.32 12.64
N THR A 14 23.75 21.77 11.41
CA THR A 14 22.82 21.52 10.29
C THR A 14 22.96 20.13 9.66
N ALA A 15 24.08 19.42 9.88
CA ALA A 15 24.30 18.10 9.31
C ALA A 15 23.57 16.96 10.06
N VAL A 16 23.12 17.20 11.30
CA VAL A 16 22.41 16.19 12.12
C VAL A 16 20.89 16.20 11.86
N GLY A 17 20.38 17.17 11.09
CA GLY A 17 18.94 17.42 10.95
C GLY A 17 18.25 16.88 9.69
N THR A 18 18.96 16.27 8.72
CA THR A 18 18.36 15.91 7.42
C THR A 18 18.26 14.42 7.16
N GLY A 19 18.42 13.58 8.18
CA GLY A 19 18.11 12.15 8.10
C GLY A 19 16.61 11.87 8.18
N ALA A 20 15.78 12.64 7.48
CA ALA A 20 14.47 12.13 7.07
C ALA A 20 14.78 11.06 6.02
N PHE A 21 15.02 9.83 6.46
CA PHE A 21 15.06 8.68 5.57
C PHE A 21 13.75 8.74 4.78
N ALA A 22 13.82 8.94 3.48
CA ALA A 22 12.66 8.80 2.61
C ALA A 22 12.13 7.39 2.84
N GLN A 23 10.98 7.29 3.52
CA GLN A 23 10.37 6.00 3.81
C GLN A 23 9.97 5.40 2.47
N GLU A 24 10.48 4.21 2.17
CA GLU A 24 10.14 3.50 0.94
C GLU A 24 8.63 3.28 0.91
N THR A 25 7.97 3.74 -0.16
CA THR A 25 6.53 3.53 -0.32
C THR A 25 6.23 2.04 -0.39
N LYS A 26 5.32 1.57 0.46
CA LYS A 26 4.86 0.18 0.45
C LYS A 26 3.52 0.08 -0.26
N VAL A 27 3.39 -0.90 -1.16
CA VAL A 27 2.20 -1.08 -1.98
C VAL A 27 1.36 -2.24 -1.43
N ILE A 28 0.11 -1.95 -1.03
CA ILE A 28 -0.83 -2.96 -0.52
C ILE A 28 -1.83 -3.33 -1.62
N GLY A 29 -1.82 -4.60 -2.05
CA GLY A 29 -2.84 -5.16 -2.93
C GLY A 29 -4.09 -5.57 -2.16
N VAL A 30 -5.26 -5.17 -2.62
CA VAL A 30 -6.56 -5.52 -2.05
C VAL A 30 -7.41 -6.23 -3.11
N SER A 31 -7.68 -7.52 -2.92
CA SER A 31 -8.45 -8.34 -3.86
C SER A 31 -9.73 -8.84 -3.20
N ILE A 32 -10.89 -8.42 -3.72
CA ILE A 32 -12.22 -8.75 -3.17
C ILE A 32 -13.23 -9.10 -4.28
N PRO A 33 -14.32 -9.83 -3.98
CA PRO A 33 -15.41 -10.04 -4.93
C PRO A 33 -16.13 -8.73 -5.27
N ALA A 34 -16.46 -8.55 -6.55
CA ALA A 34 -17.21 -7.39 -7.03
C ALA A 34 -18.69 -7.48 -6.63
N ALA A 35 -19.21 -6.42 -5.99
CA ALA A 35 -20.62 -6.30 -5.68
C ALA A 35 -21.04 -4.84 -5.55
N THR A 36 -22.26 -4.52 -5.97
CA THR A 36 -22.83 -3.16 -5.91
C THR A 36 -23.89 -2.97 -4.83
N HIS A 37 -24.28 -4.05 -4.15
CA HIS A 37 -25.34 -4.06 -3.15
C HIS A 37 -25.15 -5.22 -2.16
N GLY A 38 -26.01 -5.28 -1.14
CA GLY A 38 -25.95 -6.29 -0.09
C GLY A 38 -24.69 -6.19 0.77
N TRP A 39 -24.40 -7.24 1.52
CA TRP A 39 -23.23 -7.28 2.41
C TRP A 39 -21.92 -7.10 1.64
N ALA A 40 -21.75 -7.79 0.51
CA ALA A 40 -20.55 -7.67 -0.31
C ALA A 40 -20.39 -6.26 -0.90
N GLY A 41 -21.49 -5.61 -1.30
CA GLY A 41 -21.46 -4.20 -1.73
C GLY A 41 -21.05 -3.24 -0.62
N GLY A 42 -21.52 -3.47 0.61
CA GLY A 42 -21.07 -2.74 1.79
C GLY A 42 -19.57 -2.92 2.07
N MET A 43 -19.04 -4.14 1.90
CA MET A 43 -17.59 -4.36 1.99
C MET A 43 -16.81 -3.62 0.91
N ASN A 44 -17.29 -3.62 -0.35
CA ASN A 44 -16.65 -2.88 -1.45
C ASN A 44 -16.60 -1.37 -1.14
N TYR A 45 -17.70 -0.80 -0.63
CA TYR A 45 -17.74 0.58 -0.17
C TYR A 45 -16.68 0.86 0.91
N HIS A 46 -16.65 0.05 1.97
CA HIS A 46 -15.70 0.25 3.08
C HIS A 46 -14.25 0.03 2.67
N ALA A 47 -13.96 -0.88 1.74
CA ALA A 47 -12.62 -1.06 1.19
C ALA A 47 -12.13 0.22 0.51
N LYS A 48 -12.97 0.82 -0.35
CA LYS A 48 -12.65 2.08 -1.03
C LYS A 48 -12.42 3.23 -0.05
N GLU A 49 -13.37 3.47 0.87
CA GLU A 49 -13.26 4.55 1.86
C GLU A 49 -12.02 4.37 2.76
N THR A 50 -11.66 3.12 3.06
CA THR A 50 -10.48 2.84 3.88
C THR A 50 -9.20 3.12 3.12
N VAL A 51 -9.11 2.77 1.84
CA VAL A 51 -7.96 3.11 0.99
C VAL A 51 -7.77 4.62 0.94
N GLU A 52 -8.82 5.37 0.57
CA GLU A 52 -8.76 6.84 0.48
C GLU A 52 -8.29 7.47 1.81
N ARG A 53 -8.87 7.02 2.94
CA ARG A 53 -8.46 7.50 4.27
C ARG A 53 -7.02 7.12 4.61
N LEU A 54 -6.55 5.93 4.24
CA LEU A 54 -5.20 5.47 4.58
C LEU A 54 -4.13 6.15 3.74
N GLU A 55 -4.41 6.47 2.48
CA GLU A 55 -3.53 7.29 1.63
C GLU A 55 -3.34 8.70 2.22
N GLU A 56 -4.36 9.29 2.84
CA GLU A 56 -4.25 10.57 3.55
C GLU A 56 -3.45 10.47 4.86
N VAL A 57 -3.62 9.37 5.61
CA VAL A 57 -3.01 9.18 6.93
C VAL A 57 -1.54 8.74 6.83
N TYR A 58 -1.22 7.91 5.83
CA TYR A 58 0.09 7.30 5.64
C TYR A 58 0.61 7.63 4.24
N PRO A 59 1.38 8.72 4.07
CA PRO A 59 1.87 9.17 2.77
C PRO A 59 2.91 8.22 2.14
N ASP A 60 3.38 7.25 2.91
CA ASP A 60 4.31 6.18 2.51
C ASP A 60 3.60 4.86 2.17
N LEU A 61 2.26 4.84 2.11
CA LEU A 61 1.49 3.69 1.62
C LEU A 61 0.82 4.02 0.29
N ASP A 62 0.87 3.06 -0.63
CA ASP A 62 0.11 3.05 -1.88
C ASP A 62 -0.78 1.79 -1.92
N PHE A 63 -1.85 1.82 -2.71
CA PHE A 63 -2.85 0.77 -2.75
C PHE A 63 -3.25 0.36 -4.17
N VAL A 64 -3.52 -0.94 -4.34
CA VAL A 64 -4.12 -1.47 -5.57
C VAL A 64 -5.37 -2.24 -5.21
N LEU A 65 -6.54 -1.62 -5.40
CA LEU A 65 -7.83 -2.27 -5.19
C LEU A 65 -8.33 -2.91 -6.50
N ALA A 66 -8.52 -4.23 -6.49
CA ALA A 66 -9.19 -4.95 -7.57
C ALA A 66 -10.42 -5.69 -7.06
N THR A 67 -11.49 -5.61 -7.86
CA THR A 67 -12.76 -6.30 -7.59
C THR A 67 -13.00 -7.35 -8.68
N ALA A 68 -13.13 -8.62 -8.31
CA ALA A 68 -13.24 -9.73 -9.25
C ALA A 68 -14.68 -10.24 -9.41
N SER A 69 -15.08 -10.59 -10.64
CA SER A 69 -16.40 -11.14 -10.97
C SER A 69 -16.54 -12.64 -10.73
N ASP A 70 -15.42 -13.35 -10.64
CA ASP A 70 -15.32 -14.80 -10.55
C ASP A 70 -13.94 -15.23 -10.00
N PRO A 71 -13.76 -16.48 -9.57
CA PRO A 71 -12.48 -16.95 -9.01
C PRO A 71 -11.31 -16.85 -9.99
N GLY A 72 -11.53 -17.14 -11.28
CA GLY A 72 -10.47 -17.11 -12.28
C GLY A 72 -9.94 -15.70 -12.50
N LYS A 73 -10.84 -14.73 -12.61
CA LYS A 73 -10.47 -13.31 -12.63
C LYS A 73 -9.71 -12.92 -11.38
N GLN A 74 -10.14 -13.37 -10.20
CA GLN A 74 -9.46 -13.03 -8.94
C GLN A 74 -8.01 -13.51 -8.91
N VAL A 75 -7.75 -14.73 -9.39
CA VAL A 75 -6.38 -15.26 -9.52
C VAL A 75 -5.55 -14.38 -10.45
N ASN A 76 -6.07 -14.08 -11.65
CA ASN A 76 -5.37 -13.25 -12.63
C ASN A 76 -5.07 -11.83 -12.09
N ASP A 77 -6.02 -11.23 -11.38
CA ASP A 77 -5.82 -9.90 -10.78
C ASP A 77 -4.70 -9.94 -9.72
N ILE A 78 -4.62 -11.00 -8.91
CA ILE A 78 -3.55 -11.18 -7.91
C ILE A 78 -2.20 -11.40 -8.58
N GLU A 79 -2.15 -12.22 -9.64
CA GLU A 79 -0.93 -12.43 -10.43
C GLU A 79 -0.43 -11.11 -11.04
N ASP A 80 -1.32 -10.28 -11.57
CA ASP A 80 -0.98 -8.94 -12.08
C ASP A 80 -0.47 -8.01 -10.97
N MET A 81 -1.12 -7.99 -9.80
CA MET A 81 -0.65 -7.21 -8.65
C MET A 81 0.79 -7.56 -8.27
N VAL A 82 1.12 -8.85 -8.22
CA VAL A 82 2.47 -9.30 -7.90
C VAL A 82 3.45 -8.99 -9.03
N ALA A 83 3.08 -9.27 -10.27
CA ALA A 83 3.98 -9.20 -11.41
C ALA A 83 4.25 -7.77 -11.90
N THR A 84 3.25 -6.88 -11.86
CA THR A 84 3.32 -5.56 -12.50
C THR A 84 3.21 -4.41 -11.52
N ARG A 85 2.52 -4.60 -10.39
CA ARG A 85 2.34 -3.57 -9.35
C ARG A 85 3.29 -3.71 -8.17
N ASN A 86 4.03 -4.83 -8.09
CA ASN A 86 5.06 -5.12 -7.09
C ASN A 86 4.55 -4.90 -5.65
N ILE A 87 3.41 -5.49 -5.32
CA ILE A 87 2.80 -5.38 -3.98
C ILE A 87 3.71 -5.96 -2.89
N ASP A 88 3.82 -5.26 -1.77
CA ASP A 88 4.53 -5.71 -0.56
C ASP A 88 3.64 -6.57 0.35
N ALA A 89 2.33 -6.39 0.27
CA ALA A 89 1.35 -7.15 1.05
C ALA A 89 0.06 -7.39 0.25
N LEU A 90 -0.61 -8.51 0.54
CA LEU A 90 -1.90 -8.88 -0.05
C LEU A 90 -2.97 -8.99 1.04
N VAL A 91 -4.04 -8.20 0.89
CA VAL A 91 -5.32 -8.38 1.59
C VAL A 91 -6.28 -9.03 0.61
N VAL A 92 -6.72 -10.25 0.89
CA VAL A 92 -7.58 -11.00 0.00
C VAL A 92 -8.82 -11.52 0.73
N LEU A 93 -9.99 -11.34 0.10
CA LEU A 93 -11.21 -12.07 0.43
C LEU A 93 -11.46 -13.08 -0.70
N PRO A 94 -11.10 -14.36 -0.50
CA PRO A 94 -11.23 -15.38 -1.53
C PRO A 94 -12.67 -15.50 -2.05
N PHE A 95 -12.83 -15.52 -3.37
CA PHE A 95 -14.10 -15.88 -4.02
C PHE A 95 -14.40 -17.36 -3.73
N GLU A 96 -13.39 -18.21 -3.86
CA GLU A 96 -13.38 -19.61 -3.46
C GLU A 96 -12.02 -19.95 -2.82
N SER A 97 -12.00 -20.95 -1.95
CA SER A 97 -10.77 -21.34 -1.24
C SER A 97 -9.78 -22.12 -2.13
N ASP A 98 -10.26 -23.10 -2.93
CA ASP A 98 -9.38 -24.02 -3.69
C ASP A 98 -8.46 -23.29 -4.68
N PRO A 99 -8.95 -22.32 -5.51
CA PRO A 99 -8.10 -21.67 -6.51
C PRO A 99 -6.94 -20.85 -5.95
N LEU A 100 -6.98 -20.48 -4.66
CA LEU A 100 -5.96 -19.66 -4.00
C LEU A 100 -5.10 -20.46 -2.99
N THR A 101 -5.29 -21.77 -2.91
CA THR A 101 -4.52 -22.62 -1.99
C THR A 101 -3.49 -23.42 -2.77
N PRO A 102 -2.21 -23.44 -2.37
CA PRO A 102 -1.22 -24.35 -2.94
C PRO A 102 -1.68 -25.80 -2.79
N ARG A 103 -1.37 -26.64 -3.78
CA ARG A 103 -1.56 -28.10 -3.69
C ARG A 103 -0.29 -28.79 -3.19
#